data_AF-A0A1G2LQU3-F1
#
_entry.id   AF-A0A1G2LQU3-F1
#
_cell.length_a   1.000
_cell.length_b   1.000
_cell.length_c   1.000
_cell.angle_alpha   90.00
_cell.angle_beta   90.00
_cell.angle_gamma   90.00
#
_symmetry.space_group_name_H-M   'P 1'
#
loop_
_entity.id
_entity.type
_entity.pdbx_description
1 polymer ?
#
loop_
_entity_poly.entity_id
_entity_poly.type
_entity_poly.pdbx_seq_one_letter_code
_entity_poly.pdbx_strand_id
1 'polypeptide(L)'
;MREFIFDLRKLSQEKGAHLVIFDPEFEENHDSLNSLHEKDRMRNEEYKNTVAGRVYDHLFRKVRVADVCFIFNKDGYLGANTNGELFAAAALGKTIYALHEKTMMGHYPNDLYEEPSSRKLIHEVVETPEELWKRMV
;
A
#
# COMPACT_ATOMS: atom_id res chain seq x y z
N MET A 1 -2.87 5.39 8.30
CA MET A 1 -2.01 4.21 8.03
C MET A 1 -1.32 3.74 9.28
N ARG A 2 -0.42 4.53 9.90
CA ARG A 2 0.30 4.11 11.12
C ARG A 2 -0.63 3.69 12.26
N GLU A 3 -1.65 4.49 12.53
CA GLU A 3 -2.69 4.18 13.53
C GLU A 3 -3.45 2.89 13.20
N PHE A 4 -3.94 2.75 11.96
CA PHE A 4 -4.59 1.52 11.48
C PHE A 4 -3.74 0.26 11.71
N ILE A 5 -2.44 0.33 11.40
CA ILE A 5 -1.49 -0.79 11.61
C ILE A 5 -1.30 -1.06 13.11
N PHE A 6 -1.18 0.01 13.92
CA PHE A 6 -1.05 -0.10 15.37
C PHE A 6 -2.26 -0.79 15.98
N ASP A 7 -3.47 -0.38 15.60
CA ASP A 7 -4.72 -0.96 16.11
C ASP A 7 -4.89 -2.41 15.67
N LEU A 8 -4.53 -2.75 14.42
CA LEU A 8 -4.55 -4.13 13.95
C LEU A 8 -3.57 -5.03 14.72
N ARG A 9 -2.37 -4.53 15.02
CA ARG A 9 -1.38 -5.24 15.86
C ARG A 9 -1.90 -5.46 17.27
N LYS A 10 -2.48 -4.42 17.87
CA LYS A 10 -3.06 -4.48 19.21
C LYS A 10 -4.20 -5.51 19.25
N LEU A 11 -5.12 -5.46 18.29
CA LEU A 11 -6.22 -6.41 18.18
C LEU A 11 -5.71 -7.85 18.02
N SER A 12 -4.67 -8.07 17.21
CA SER A 12 -4.04 -9.39 17.07
C SER A 12 -3.53 -9.94 18.39
N GLN A 13 -2.88 -9.09 19.20
CA GLN A 13 -2.36 -9.47 20.51
C GLN A 13 -3.47 -9.78 21.49
N GLU A 14 -4.50 -8.93 21.57
CA GLU A 14 -5.65 -9.11 22.47
C GLU A 14 -6.45 -10.38 22.15
N LYS A 15 -6.49 -10.79 20.87
CA LYS A 15 -7.18 -11.99 20.40
C LYS A 15 -6.30 -13.23 20.34
N GLY A 16 -5.02 -13.10 20.67
CA GLY A 16 -4.08 -14.24 20.71
C GLY A 16 -3.79 -14.88 19.35
N ALA A 17 -3.94 -14.15 18.23
CA ALA A 17 -3.43 -14.65 16.94
C ALA A 17 -2.09 -14.03 16.58
N HIS A 18 -1.34 -14.76 15.76
CA HIS A 18 -0.01 -14.41 15.31
C HIS A 18 -0.06 -13.85 13.89
N LEU A 19 -0.47 -12.59 13.74
CA LEU A 19 -0.38 -11.89 12.46
C LEU A 19 1.03 -11.36 12.21
N VAL A 20 1.57 -11.67 11.04
CA VAL A 20 2.79 -11.02 10.51
C VAL A 20 2.35 -9.90 9.58
N ILE A 21 2.63 -8.65 9.97
CA ILE A 21 2.25 -7.47 9.20
C ILE A 21 3.48 -6.85 8.56
N PHE A 22 3.53 -6.90 7.24
CA PHE A 22 4.51 -6.21 6.42
C PHE A 22 4.01 -4.79 6.13
N ASP A 23 4.55 -3.78 6.82
CA ASP A 23 4.24 -2.37 6.55
C ASP A 23 5.24 -1.75 5.56
N PRO A 24 4.84 -0.71 4.80
CA PRO A 24 5.74 -0.01 3.90
C PRO A 24 6.81 0.78 4.68
N GLU A 25 8.04 0.81 4.18
CA GLU A 25 9.09 1.68 4.71
C GLU A 25 8.69 3.14 4.49
N PHE A 26 8.51 3.88 5.58
CA PHE A 26 8.39 5.33 5.49
C PHE A 26 9.76 5.92 5.17
N GLU A 27 9.82 6.84 4.19
CA GLU A 27 11.05 7.53 3.82
C GLU A 27 11.73 8.16 5.04
N GLU A 28 13.03 7.90 5.20
CA GLU A 28 13.87 8.74 6.04
C GLU A 28 13.92 10.14 5.42
N ASN A 29 13.68 11.15 6.25
CA ASN A 29 13.57 12.55 5.81
C ASN A 29 14.92 13.05 5.29
N HIS A 30 15.15 12.94 3.98
CA HIS A 30 16.07 13.81 3.27
C HIS A 30 15.33 15.10 2.92
N ASP A 31 15.25 16.04 3.87
CA ASP A 31 14.48 17.29 3.75
C ASP A 31 14.79 18.07 2.45
N SER A 32 16.02 17.97 1.94
CA SER A 32 16.45 18.62 0.70
C SER A 32 15.91 17.96 -0.58
N LEU A 33 15.68 16.64 -0.58
CA LEU A 33 15.12 15.93 -1.73
C LEU A 33 13.59 15.90 -1.70
N ASN A 34 12.99 15.80 -0.52
CA ASN A 34 11.54 15.67 -0.35
C ASN A 34 10.78 16.95 -0.71
N SER A 35 11.46 18.10 -0.77
CA SER A 35 10.90 19.37 -1.23
C SER A 35 10.95 19.56 -2.75
N LEU A 36 11.65 18.69 -3.49
CA LEU A 36 11.76 18.76 -4.94
C LEU A 36 10.61 18.02 -5.62
N HIS A 37 10.30 18.46 -6.84
CA HIS A 37 9.37 17.72 -7.70
C HIS A 37 9.96 16.34 -8.06
N GLU A 38 9.12 15.31 -8.20
CA GLU A 38 9.58 13.92 -8.43
C GLU A 38 10.52 13.79 -9.63
N LYS A 39 10.23 14.52 -10.71
CA LYS A 39 11.09 14.59 -11.91
C LYS A 39 12.52 15.04 -11.60
N ASP A 40 12.70 15.93 -10.63
CA ASP A 40 14.01 16.42 -10.20
C ASP A 40 14.67 15.47 -9.21
N ARG A 41 13.91 14.85 -8.30
CA ARG A 41 14.40 13.78 -7.40
C ARG A 41 14.99 12.62 -8.21
N MET A 42 14.34 12.23 -9.31
CA MET A 42 14.77 11.16 -10.20
C MET A 42 16.08 11.43 -10.97
N ARG A 43 16.61 12.67 -10.92
CA ARG A 43 17.96 12.98 -11.43
C ARG A 43 19.07 12.58 -10.45
N ASN A 44 18.72 12.36 -9.19
CA ASN A 44 19.65 11.82 -8.20
C ASN A 44 19.68 10.28 -8.32
N GLU A 45 20.83 9.74 -8.69
CA GLU A 45 20.99 8.29 -8.92
C GLU A 45 20.84 7.45 -7.65
N GLU A 46 21.22 7.96 -6.48
CA GLU A 46 21.02 7.27 -5.20
C GLU A 46 19.54 7.15 -4.85
N TYR A 47 18.78 8.24 -5.02
CA TYR A 47 17.33 8.24 -4.85
C TYR A 47 16.66 7.26 -5.82
N LYS A 48 17.01 7.33 -7.10
CA LYS A 48 16.48 6.44 -8.14
C LYS A 48 16.74 4.95 -7.83
N ASN A 49 17.96 4.61 -7.41
CA ASN A 49 18.31 3.25 -7.02
C ASN A 49 17.56 2.81 -5.76
N THR A 50 17.36 3.72 -4.80
CA THR A 50 16.58 3.47 -3.58
C THR A 50 15.12 3.16 -3.92
N VAL A 51 14.49 3.95 -4.80
CA VAL A 51 13.12 3.72 -5.26
C VAL A 51 13.00 2.34 -5.92
N ALA A 52 13.93 2.00 -6.83
CA ALA A 52 13.93 0.70 -7.50
C ALA A 52 14.10 -0.47 -6.51
N GLY A 53 15.01 -0.34 -5.55
CA GLY A 53 15.25 -1.34 -4.50
C GLY A 53 14.01 -1.56 -3.62
N ARG A 54 13.28 -0.49 -3.29
CA ARG A 54 12.05 -0.57 -2.49
C ARG A 54 10.92 -1.26 -3.24
N VAL A 55 10.73 -0.95 -4.52
CA VAL A 55 9.73 -1.65 -5.35
C VAL A 55 10.02 -3.15 -5.40
N TYR A 56 11.31 -3.53 -5.55
CA TYR A 56 11.70 -4.93 -5.50
C TYR A 56 11.39 -5.57 -4.15
N ASP A 57 11.72 -4.89 -3.03
CA ASP A 57 11.44 -5.39 -1.69
C ASP A 57 9.93 -5.59 -1.45
N HIS A 58 9.11 -4.59 -1.82
CA HIS A 58 7.66 -4.66 -1.66
C HIS A 58 7.07 -5.81 -2.45
N LEU A 59 7.45 -5.97 -3.72
CA LEU A 59 6.93 -7.05 -4.56
C LEU A 59 7.37 -8.43 -4.07
N PHE A 60 8.67 -8.64 -3.85
CA PHE A 60 9.23 -9.98 -3.67
C PHE A 60 9.36 -10.42 -2.22
N ARG A 61 9.53 -9.49 -1.28
CA ARG A 61 9.67 -9.81 0.14
C ARG A 61 8.41 -9.59 0.96
N LYS A 62 7.42 -8.85 0.43
CA LYS A 62 6.15 -8.58 1.12
C LYS A 62 4.96 -9.14 0.36
N VAL A 63 4.60 -8.57 -0.80
CA VAL A 63 3.42 -8.96 -1.58
C VAL A 63 3.45 -10.45 -1.95
N ARG A 64 4.59 -10.94 -2.44
CA ARG A 64 4.72 -12.34 -2.86
C ARG A 64 4.44 -13.34 -1.74
N VAL A 65 4.89 -13.04 -0.52
CA VAL A 65 4.84 -13.96 0.63
C VAL A 65 3.61 -13.75 1.50
N ALA A 66 2.90 -12.63 1.37
CA ALA A 66 1.68 -12.35 2.10
C ALA A 66 0.52 -13.26 1.63
N ASP A 67 -0.36 -13.64 2.56
CA ASP A 67 -1.63 -14.31 2.23
C ASP A 67 -2.71 -13.30 1.83
N VAL A 68 -2.67 -12.12 2.47
CA VAL A 68 -3.63 -11.03 2.30
C VAL A 68 -2.88 -9.73 2.00
N CYS A 69 -3.37 -8.96 1.03
CA CYS A 69 -2.89 -7.60 0.76
C CYS A 69 -3.97 -6.58 1.12
N PHE A 70 -3.60 -5.58 1.91
CA PHE A 70 -4.48 -4.46 2.27
C PHE A 70 -4.02 -3.17 1.60
N ILE A 71 -4.86 -2.59 0.75
CA ILE A 71 -4.58 -1.34 0.05
C ILE A 71 -5.08 -0.17 0.89
N PHE A 72 -4.15 0.62 1.44
CA PHE A 72 -4.48 1.83 2.21
C PHE A 72 -4.71 3.04 1.27
N ASN A 73 -5.73 2.99 0.42
CA ASN A 73 -6.11 4.06 -0.52
C ASN A 73 -6.97 5.14 0.15
N LYS A 74 -6.39 5.90 1.09
CA LYS A 74 -7.11 6.98 1.77
C LYS A 74 -7.65 7.99 0.75
N ASP A 75 -8.91 8.38 0.90
CA ASP A 75 -9.64 9.28 -0.01
C ASP A 75 -9.65 8.79 -1.47
N GLY A 76 -9.41 7.49 -1.66
CA GLY A 76 -9.34 6.80 -2.93
C GLY A 76 -8.00 6.87 -3.66
N TYR A 77 -6.99 7.58 -3.15
CA TYR A 77 -5.72 7.74 -3.86
C TYR A 77 -4.92 6.43 -3.95
N LEU A 78 -4.46 6.11 -5.15
CA LEU A 78 -3.62 4.98 -5.48
C LEU A 78 -2.40 5.46 -6.27
N GLY A 79 -1.21 5.37 -5.66
CA GLY A 79 0.04 5.69 -6.35
C GLY A 79 0.37 4.69 -7.44
N ALA A 80 1.20 5.08 -8.41
CA ALA A 80 1.60 4.21 -9.52
C ALA A 80 2.23 2.88 -9.05
N ASN A 81 3.10 2.94 -8.04
CA ASN A 81 3.72 1.74 -7.46
C ASN A 81 2.71 0.86 -6.74
N THR A 82 1.83 1.46 -5.92
CA THR A 82 0.76 0.72 -5.23
C THR A 82 -0.20 0.05 -6.21
N ASN A 83 -0.49 0.69 -7.36
CA ASN A 83 -1.26 0.05 -8.42
C ASN A 83 -0.50 -1.15 -9.01
N GLY A 84 0.80 -1.01 -9.30
CA GLY A 84 1.62 -2.14 -9.76
C GLY A 84 1.63 -3.31 -8.76
N GLU A 85 1.73 -3.01 -7.47
CA GLU A 85 1.66 -4.00 -6.38
C GLU A 85 0.29 -4.67 -6.28
N LEU A 86 -0.80 -3.91 -6.48
CA LEU A 86 -2.16 -4.44 -6.53
C LEU A 86 -2.33 -5.46 -7.68
N PHE A 87 -1.84 -5.13 -8.87
CA PHE A 87 -1.85 -6.05 -10.01
C PHE A 87 -1.04 -7.32 -9.73
N ALA A 88 0.15 -7.17 -9.13
CA ALA A 88 0.96 -8.31 -8.73
C ALA A 88 0.25 -9.20 -7.70
N ALA A 89 -0.38 -8.60 -6.68
CA ALA A 89 -1.16 -9.33 -5.69
C ALA A 89 -2.30 -10.11 -6.35
N ALA A 90 -3.03 -9.49 -7.29
CA ALA A 90 -4.13 -10.12 -7.99
C ALA A 90 -3.66 -11.29 -8.86
N ALA A 91 -2.58 -11.10 -9.62
CA ALA A 91 -1.98 -12.14 -10.46
C ALA A 91 -1.46 -13.34 -9.64
N LEU A 92 -1.05 -13.10 -8.39
CA LEU A 92 -0.62 -14.14 -7.45
C LEU A 92 -1.77 -14.78 -6.67
N GLY A 93 -3.02 -14.40 -6.95
CA GLY A 93 -4.21 -14.95 -6.30
C GLY A 93 -4.35 -14.58 -4.83
N LYS A 94 -3.82 -13.42 -4.42
CA LYS A 94 -3.95 -12.94 -3.04
C LYS A 94 -5.37 -12.45 -2.76
N THR A 95 -5.84 -12.64 -1.53
CA THR A 95 -7.05 -11.94 -1.07
C THR A 95 -6.70 -10.47 -0.86
N ILE A 96 -7.47 -9.57 -1.48
CA ILE A 96 -7.17 -8.14 -1.51
C ILE A 96 -8.32 -7.35 -0.89
N TYR A 97 -8.02 -6.61 0.15
CA TYR A 97 -8.91 -5.64 0.77
C TYR A 97 -8.44 -4.21 0.49
N ALA A 98 -9.35 -3.25 0.54
CA ALA A 98 -9.00 -1.83 0.40
C ALA A 98 -9.71 -0.98 1.45
N LEU A 99 -9.10 0.14 1.83
CA LEU A 99 -9.67 1.09 2.79
C LEU A 99 -10.87 1.84 2.19
N HIS A 100 -10.87 2.06 0.88
CA HIS A 100 -11.85 2.92 0.22
C HIS A 100 -12.31 2.34 -1.12
N GLU A 101 -13.57 2.60 -1.48
CA GLU A 101 -14.19 2.08 -2.70
C GLU A 101 -13.58 2.66 -3.98
N LYS A 102 -13.29 3.97 -3.98
CA LYS A 102 -12.71 4.64 -5.15
C LYS A 102 -11.23 4.28 -5.32
N THR A 103 -10.81 4.09 -6.57
CA THR A 103 -9.41 3.93 -6.96
C THR A 103 -9.04 5.07 -7.91
N MET A 104 -8.28 6.04 -7.41
CA MET A 104 -7.94 7.29 -8.10
C MET A 104 -6.44 7.36 -8.36
N MET A 105 -6.04 7.67 -9.59
CA MET A 105 -4.65 7.82 -9.99
C MET A 105 -4.43 9.19 -10.65
N GLY A 106 -3.18 9.61 -10.80
CA GLY A 106 -2.82 10.92 -11.37
C GLY A 106 -1.91 11.74 -10.46
N HIS A 107 -1.96 13.06 -10.60
CA HIS A 107 -1.03 14.00 -9.97
C HIS A 107 -1.50 14.52 -8.60
N TYR A 108 -1.54 13.63 -7.60
CA TYR A 108 -2.00 13.99 -6.25
C TYR A 108 -1.42 15.31 -5.70
N PRO A 109 -2.24 16.17 -5.07
CA PRO A 109 -3.68 16.00 -4.81
C PRO A 109 -4.58 16.45 -5.97
N ASN A 110 -4.02 16.98 -7.06
CA ASN A 110 -4.76 17.55 -8.16
C ASN A 110 -4.88 16.56 -9.34
N ASP A 111 -5.77 16.84 -10.30
CA ASP A 111 -5.82 16.07 -11.56
C ASP A 111 -5.85 14.54 -11.37
N LEU A 112 -6.69 14.09 -10.41
CA LEU A 112 -6.94 12.69 -10.16
C LEU A 112 -8.09 12.20 -11.04
N TYR A 113 -7.92 11.05 -11.66
CA TYR A 113 -8.94 10.35 -12.43
C TYR A 113 -9.17 8.96 -11.85
N GLU A 114 -10.35 8.41 -12.10
CA GLU A 114 -10.68 7.06 -11.68
C GLU A 114 -9.90 6.05 -12.52
N GLU A 115 -9.20 5.13 -11.86
CA GLU A 115 -8.56 3.97 -12.49
C GLU A 115 -9.54 2.78 -12.41
N PRO A 116 -10.22 2.41 -13.52
CA PRO A 116 -11.31 1.44 -13.50
C PRO A 116 -10.82 0.00 -13.28
N SER A 117 -9.57 -0.30 -13.64
CA SER A 117 -9.03 -1.66 -13.56
C SER A 117 -8.77 -2.09 -12.11
N SER A 118 -8.21 -1.19 -11.30
CA SER A 118 -7.82 -1.47 -9.91
C SER A 118 -8.98 -1.95 -9.07
N ARG A 119 -10.17 -1.34 -9.20
CA ARG A 119 -11.34 -1.69 -8.40
C ARG A 119 -11.76 -3.15 -8.57
N LYS A 120 -11.60 -3.72 -9.76
CA LYS A 120 -11.98 -5.12 -10.06
C LYS A 120 -11.03 -6.15 -9.43
N LEU A 121 -9.88 -5.72 -8.94
CA LEU A 121 -8.89 -6.56 -8.27
C LEU A 121 -9.11 -6.61 -6.75
N ILE A 122 -9.95 -5.72 -6.22
CA ILE A 122 -10.27 -5.62 -4.79
C ILE A 122 -11.49 -6.49 -4.48
N HIS A 123 -11.32 -7.40 -3.52
CA HIS A 123 -12.37 -8.33 -3.12
C HIS A 123 -13.42 -7.64 -2.25
N GLU A 124 -13.00 -6.76 -1.33
CA GLU A 124 -13.90 -6.06 -0.43
C GLU A 124 -13.29 -4.76 0.10
N VAL A 125 -14.15 -3.78 0.39
CA VAL A 125 -13.78 -2.55 1.12
C VAL A 125 -13.94 -2.78 2.61
N VAL A 126 -12.89 -2.45 3.36
CA VAL A 126 -12.79 -2.66 4.79
C VAL A 126 -12.19 -1.39 5.42
N GLU A 127 -13.00 -0.66 6.16
CA GLU A 127 -12.65 0.69 6.61
C GLU A 127 -11.94 0.69 7.97
N THR A 128 -12.08 -0.40 8.74
CA THR A 128 -11.56 -0.49 10.11
C THR A 128 -10.65 -1.71 10.35
N PRO A 129 -9.68 -1.61 11.27
CA PRO A 129 -8.85 -2.74 11.69
C PRO A 129 -9.66 -3.93 12.22
N GLU A 130 -10.75 -3.66 12.93
CA GLU A 130 -11.64 -4.68 13.50
C GLU A 130 -12.37 -5.48 12.42
N GLU A 131 -12.81 -4.82 11.36
CA GLU A 131 -13.43 -5.48 10.22
C GLU A 131 -12.43 -6.31 9.43
N LEU A 132 -11.21 -5.80 9.24
CA LEU A 132 -10.15 -6.54 8.55
C LEU A 132 -9.78 -7.80 9.32
N TRP A 133 -9.62 -7.68 10.64
CA TRP A 133 -9.39 -8.82 11.51
C TRP A 133 -10.43 -9.91 11.31
N LYS A 134 -11.73 -9.58 11.38
CA LYS A 134 -12.83 -10.55 11.23
C LYS A 134 -12.82 -11.33 9.92
N ARG A 135 -12.11 -10.85 8.90
CA ARG A 135 -12.02 -11.49 7.57
C ARG A 135 -10.80 -12.38 7.41
N MET A 136 -9.81 -12.23 8.29
CA MET A 136 -8.57 -13.01 8.27
C MET A 136 -8.60 -14.22 9.20
N VAL A 137 -9.54 -14.26 10.17
CA VAL A 137 -9.71 -15.37 11.13
C VAL A 137 -10.97 -16.19 10.87
#